data_AF-A0A7U7F027-F1
#
_entry.id   AF-A0A7U7F027-F1
#
_cell.length_a   1.000
_cell.length_b   1.000
_cell.length_c   1.000
_cell.angle_alpha   90.00
_cell.angle_beta   90.00
_cell.angle_gamma   90.00
#
_symmetry.space_group_name_H-M   'P 1'
#
loop_
_entity.id
_entity.type
_entity.pdbx_description
1 polymer ?
#
loop_
_entity_poly.entity_id
_entity_poly.type
_entity_poly.pdbx_seq_one_letter_code
_entity_poly.pdbx_strand_id
1 'polypeptide(L)'
;MNAPTKEDIAIIKLNSNLGNKTGYLTLNTHISKGENIEISGFPGDKSDNRQYKGKGKLESFDENEMYYTVDTFSGQSGSAIRDSKNNIIGVHAYGRYNHNSGVRINDLKLDYINYWIGKYRSHPYNKKVKVIKSKYIYWKNIEITKKGDNKLIKKDKAYTAKLYYNIPNGYKYYSLYDEKNRWMGYFNSNDIKVVK
;
A
#
# COMPACT_ATOMS: atom_id res chain seq x y z
N MET A 1 -17.99 -2.04 -4.04
CA MET A 1 -16.90 -1.78 -4.99
C MET A 1 -16.01 -3.00 -4.98
N ASN A 2 -15.89 -3.68 -6.12
CA ASN A 2 -15.00 -4.83 -6.29
C ASN A 2 -13.56 -4.33 -6.14
N ALA A 3 -12.72 -5.03 -5.38
CA ALA A 3 -11.29 -4.80 -5.39
C ALA A 3 -10.78 -4.90 -6.85
N PRO A 4 -9.88 -4.02 -7.32
CA PRO A 4 -9.41 -4.10 -8.70
C PRO A 4 -8.75 -5.45 -8.94
N THR A 5 -9.12 -6.11 -10.03
CA THR A 5 -8.64 -7.43 -10.49
C THR A 5 -7.17 -7.41 -10.97
N LYS A 6 -6.27 -6.66 -10.32
CA LYS A 6 -4.87 -6.44 -10.73
C LYS A 6 -3.86 -6.41 -9.57
N GLU A 7 -4.06 -7.22 -8.52
CA GLU A 7 -3.16 -7.19 -7.36
C GLU A 7 -2.78 -8.61 -6.89
N ASP A 8 -1.86 -9.26 -7.61
CA ASP A 8 -1.23 -10.52 -7.17
C ASP A 8 -0.05 -10.23 -6.24
N ILE A 9 -0.40 -9.76 -5.04
CA ILE A 9 0.52 -9.49 -3.95
C ILE A 9 -0.09 -9.95 -2.63
N ALA A 10 0.75 -10.56 -1.79
CA ALA A 10 0.39 -10.97 -0.44
C ALA A 10 1.46 -10.54 0.55
N ILE A 11 1.08 -10.39 1.82
CA ILE A 11 2.03 -10.24 2.93
C ILE A 11 2.03 -11.51 3.75
N ILE A 12 3.23 -12.02 3.99
CA ILE A 12 3.46 -13.13 4.91
C ILE A 12 4.14 -12.57 6.16
N LYS A 13 3.46 -12.68 7.30
CA LYS A 13 4.01 -12.29 8.60
C LYS A 13 4.63 -13.51 9.27
N LEU A 14 5.93 -13.46 9.53
CA LEU A 14 6.65 -14.51 10.26
C LEU A 14 6.43 -14.36 11.76
N ASN A 15 6.51 -15.49 12.49
CA ASN A 15 6.44 -15.53 13.96
C ASN A 15 7.77 -15.12 14.64
N SER A 16 8.79 -14.78 13.85
CA SER A 16 10.11 -14.34 14.32
C SER A 16 10.60 -13.15 13.49
N ASN A 17 11.46 -12.32 14.09
CA ASN A 17 12.01 -11.16 13.40
C ASN A 17 13.29 -11.52 12.62
N LEU A 18 13.13 -12.29 11.55
CA LEU A 18 14.26 -12.77 10.72
C LEU A 18 15.12 -11.61 10.16
N GLY A 19 14.53 -10.45 9.93
CA GLY A 19 15.23 -9.26 9.44
C GLY A 19 16.34 -8.75 10.37
N ASN A 20 16.31 -9.07 11.67
CA ASN A 20 17.42 -8.76 12.57
C ASN A 20 18.71 -9.53 12.21
N LYS A 21 18.59 -10.67 11.51
CA LYS A 21 19.71 -11.49 11.03
C LYS A 21 20.08 -11.17 9.59
N THR A 22 19.11 -10.91 8.72
CA THR A 22 19.31 -10.76 7.27
C THR A 22 19.41 -9.31 6.80
N GLY A 23 19.00 -8.36 7.64
CA GLY A 23 18.68 -7.00 7.21
C GLY A 23 17.31 -6.92 6.52
N TYR A 24 16.96 -5.70 6.10
CA TYR A 24 15.72 -5.41 5.37
C TYR A 24 16.05 -4.67 4.08
N LEU A 25 15.29 -4.98 3.02
CA LEU A 25 15.25 -4.15 1.83
C LEU A 25 14.26 -3.00 2.03
N THR A 26 14.58 -1.85 1.47
CA THR A 26 13.74 -0.65 1.47
C THR A 26 12.76 -0.68 0.30
N LEU A 27 11.59 -0.04 0.47
CA LEU A 27 10.58 0.11 -0.58
C LEU A 27 10.76 1.46 -1.27
N ASN A 28 10.54 1.51 -2.58
CA ASN A 28 10.50 2.75 -3.36
C ASN A 28 9.29 2.74 -4.31
N THR A 29 8.54 3.83 -4.35
CA THR A 29 7.34 4.00 -5.20
C THR A 29 7.61 4.81 -6.47
N HIS A 30 8.77 5.49 -6.52
CA HIS A 30 9.19 6.33 -7.63
C HIS A 30 10.01 5.51 -8.62
N ILE A 31 9.44 5.31 -9.80
CA ILE A 31 10.03 4.55 -10.91
C ILE A 31 9.96 5.39 -12.20
N SER A 32 10.81 5.08 -13.16
CA SER A 32 10.92 5.77 -14.44
C SER A 32 11.15 4.78 -15.57
N LYS A 33 10.43 4.96 -16.68
CA LYS A 33 10.60 4.14 -17.88
C LYS A 33 12.07 4.16 -18.32
N GLY A 34 12.59 2.99 -18.66
CA GLY A 34 13.96 2.79 -19.12
C GLY A 34 14.99 2.58 -18.01
N GLU A 35 14.61 2.66 -16.73
CA GLU A 35 15.54 2.41 -15.63
C GLU A 35 15.99 0.94 -15.59
N ASN A 36 17.22 0.72 -15.13
CA ASN A 36 17.76 -0.62 -14.94
C ASN A 36 17.14 -1.25 -13.69
N ILE A 37 16.65 -2.47 -13.84
CA ILE A 37 16.03 -3.23 -12.76
C ILE A 37 16.68 -4.62 -12.64
N GLU A 38 16.53 -5.21 -11.47
CA GLU A 38 17.08 -6.51 -11.09
C GLU A 38 15.97 -7.36 -10.46
N ILE A 39 15.83 -8.61 -10.89
CA ILE A 39 14.92 -9.59 -10.26
C ILE A 39 15.76 -10.71 -9.68
N SER A 40 15.47 -11.12 -8.45
CA SER A 40 16.17 -12.24 -7.81
C SER A 40 15.19 -13.22 -7.18
N GLY A 41 15.30 -14.48 -7.60
CA GLY A 41 14.30 -15.51 -7.35
C GLY A 41 14.83 -16.92 -7.57
N PHE A 42 13.93 -17.90 -7.56
CA PHE A 42 14.24 -19.32 -7.70
C PHE A 42 13.62 -19.87 -9.00
N PRO A 43 14.28 -19.68 -10.15
CA PRO A 43 13.79 -20.20 -11.43
C PRO A 43 13.80 -21.74 -11.46
N GLY A 44 12.68 -22.34 -11.87
CA GLY A 44 12.47 -23.79 -11.88
C GLY A 44 13.22 -24.54 -12.98
N ASP A 45 13.77 -23.86 -13.99
CA ASP A 45 14.69 -24.48 -14.97
C ASP A 45 16.09 -24.72 -14.38
N LYS A 46 16.37 -24.19 -13.19
CA LYS A 46 17.62 -24.41 -12.46
C LYS A 46 17.39 -25.46 -11.37
N SER A 47 18.09 -26.58 -11.46
CA SER A 47 17.87 -27.76 -10.61
C SER A 47 18.64 -27.73 -9.27
N ASP A 48 19.22 -26.59 -8.87
CA ASP A 48 20.18 -26.52 -7.76
C ASP A 48 19.69 -25.74 -6.53
N ASN A 49 18.40 -25.35 -6.48
CA ASN A 49 17.77 -24.58 -5.38
C ASN A 49 18.50 -23.29 -5.02
N ARG A 50 19.34 -22.75 -5.91
CA ARG A 50 20.03 -21.48 -5.69
C ARG A 50 19.14 -20.32 -6.09
N GLN A 51 19.39 -19.17 -5.46
CA GLN A 51 18.80 -17.92 -5.93
C GLN A 51 19.56 -17.44 -7.17
N TYR A 52 18.84 -17.15 -8.23
CA TYR A 52 19.37 -16.56 -9.45
C TYR A 52 18.93 -15.13 -9.57
N LYS A 53 19.66 -14.41 -10.42
CA LYS A 53 19.44 -13.00 -10.67
C LYS A 53 19.39 -12.72 -12.17
N GLY A 54 18.33 -12.04 -12.59
CA GLY A 54 18.20 -11.42 -13.91
C GLY A 54 18.32 -9.91 -13.83
N LYS A 55 18.80 -9.29 -14.91
CA LYS A 55 18.87 -7.83 -15.09
C LYS A 55 18.20 -7.44 -16.40
N GLY A 56 17.65 -6.23 -16.44
CA GLY A 56 16.94 -5.73 -17.61
C GLY A 56 16.46 -4.31 -17.38
N LYS A 57 15.49 -3.88 -18.18
CA LYS A 57 14.92 -2.53 -18.12
C LYS A 57 13.43 -2.56 -17.83
N LEU A 58 12.97 -1.55 -17.11
CA LEU A 58 11.55 -1.21 -17.00
C LEU A 58 11.06 -0.62 -18.33
N GLU A 59 10.17 -1.30 -19.05
CA GLU A 59 9.70 -0.86 -20.36
C GLU A 59 8.50 0.08 -20.28
N SER A 60 7.57 -0.22 -19.38
CA SER A 60 6.38 0.56 -19.13
C SER A 60 5.77 0.18 -17.78
N PHE A 61 4.85 1.01 -17.29
CA PHE A 61 4.09 0.74 -16.08
C PHE A 61 2.79 1.53 -16.12
N ASP A 62 1.77 1.03 -15.43
CA ASP A 62 0.56 1.77 -15.11
C ASP A 62 0.49 2.05 -13.60
N GLU A 63 -0.70 2.34 -13.08
CA GLU A 63 -0.90 2.57 -11.64
C GLU A 63 -0.55 1.32 -10.80
N ASN A 64 -0.74 0.11 -11.33
CA ASN A 64 -0.75 -1.15 -10.58
C ASN A 64 0.29 -2.17 -11.06
N GLU A 65 0.68 -2.14 -12.32
CA GLU A 65 1.57 -3.13 -12.93
C GLU A 65 2.81 -2.49 -13.55
N MET A 66 3.89 -3.27 -13.59
CA MET A 66 5.15 -2.96 -14.27
C MET A 66 5.44 -4.03 -15.32
N TYR A 67 5.99 -3.62 -16.46
CA TYR A 67 6.37 -4.49 -17.58
C TYR A 67 7.84 -4.29 -17.92
N TYR A 68 8.57 -5.38 -18.16
CA TYR A 68 10.03 -5.33 -18.23
C TYR A 68 10.65 -6.46 -19.07
N THR A 69 11.91 -6.21 -19.44
CA THR A 69 12.72 -7.11 -20.28
C THR A 69 13.49 -8.18 -19.51
N VAL A 70 13.39 -8.22 -18.17
CA VAL A 70 14.15 -9.18 -17.36
C VAL A 70 13.64 -10.58 -17.64
N ASP A 71 14.50 -11.49 -18.09
CA ASP A 71 14.14 -12.89 -18.26
C ASP A 71 13.77 -13.54 -16.93
N THR A 72 12.66 -14.27 -16.93
CA THR A 72 12.18 -15.04 -15.78
C THR A 72 11.72 -16.42 -16.24
N PHE A 73 11.55 -17.32 -15.29
CA PHE A 73 11.04 -18.67 -15.54
C PHE A 73 10.04 -19.03 -14.43
N SER A 74 9.17 -20.01 -14.70
CA SER A 74 8.27 -20.57 -13.69
C SER A 74 9.03 -20.91 -12.41
N GLY A 75 8.49 -20.56 -11.25
CA GLY A 75 9.17 -20.65 -9.95
C GLY A 75 9.63 -19.30 -9.39
N GLN A 76 9.76 -18.25 -10.22
CA GLN A 76 10.13 -16.91 -9.74
C GLN A 76 8.94 -16.06 -9.25
N SER A 77 7.71 -16.57 -9.23
CA SER A 77 6.55 -15.84 -8.68
C SER A 77 6.81 -15.33 -7.26
N GLY A 78 6.51 -14.06 -6.99
CA GLY A 78 6.80 -13.40 -5.72
C GLY A 78 8.21 -12.80 -5.59
N SER A 79 9.08 -12.97 -6.60
CA SER A 79 10.43 -12.42 -6.56
C SER A 79 10.43 -10.90 -6.52
N ALA A 80 11.35 -10.32 -5.73
CA ALA A 80 11.49 -8.88 -5.62
C ALA A 80 12.03 -8.29 -6.94
N ILE A 81 11.33 -7.28 -7.46
CA ILE A 81 11.82 -6.40 -8.52
C ILE A 81 12.50 -5.23 -7.83
N ARG A 82 13.78 -5.00 -8.13
CA ARG A 82 14.63 -4.01 -7.46
C ARG A 82 15.17 -2.96 -8.42
N ASP A 83 15.27 -1.72 -7.94
CA ASP A 83 15.98 -0.64 -8.63
C ASP A 83 17.51 -0.78 -8.47
N SER A 84 18.25 0.09 -9.16
CA SER A 84 19.73 0.15 -9.08
C SER A 84 20.30 0.44 -7.70
N LYS A 85 19.48 0.91 -6.75
CA LYS A 85 19.85 1.17 -5.35
C LYS A 85 19.43 0.03 -4.42
N ASN A 86 19.00 -1.11 -4.98
CA ASN A 86 18.46 -2.26 -4.26
C ASN A 86 17.15 -2.01 -3.49
N ASN A 87 16.41 -0.94 -3.78
CA ASN A 87 15.06 -0.79 -3.24
C ASN A 87 14.09 -1.71 -3.99
N ILE A 88 13.15 -2.33 -3.28
CA ILE A 88 12.03 -3.05 -3.89
C ILE A 88 11.05 -2.03 -4.49
N ILE A 89 10.78 -2.18 -5.77
CA ILE A 89 9.86 -1.34 -6.55
C ILE A 89 8.65 -2.13 -7.06
N GLY A 90 8.70 -3.46 -6.99
CA GLY A 90 7.61 -4.34 -7.42
C GLY A 90 7.81 -5.79 -6.97
N VAL A 91 6.78 -6.60 -7.22
CA VAL A 91 6.78 -8.05 -6.99
C VAL A 91 6.47 -8.72 -8.33
N HIS A 92 7.38 -9.59 -8.81
CA HIS A 92 7.16 -10.33 -10.05
C HIS A 92 6.01 -11.33 -9.89
N ALA A 93 5.11 -11.39 -10.87
CA ALA A 93 3.94 -12.27 -10.82
C ALA A 93 3.75 -13.05 -12.12
N TYR A 94 4.04 -12.45 -13.28
CA TYR A 94 3.60 -13.00 -14.56
C TYR A 94 4.70 -13.01 -15.63
N GLY A 95 4.67 -14.05 -16.47
CA GLY A 95 5.30 -14.06 -17.78
C GLY A 95 4.24 -14.01 -18.88
N ARG A 96 4.43 -13.16 -19.89
CA ARG A 96 3.54 -13.02 -21.05
C ARG A 96 4.35 -13.18 -22.33
N TYR A 97 3.67 -13.36 -23.47
CA TYR A 97 4.31 -13.68 -24.76
C TYR A 97 5.47 -12.75 -25.15
N ASN A 98 5.39 -11.44 -24.85
CA ASN A 98 6.40 -10.45 -25.25
C ASN A 98 7.08 -9.70 -24.10
N HIS A 99 6.73 -9.97 -22.83
CA HIS A 99 7.31 -9.29 -21.68
C HIS A 99 6.98 -10.03 -20.38
N ASN A 100 7.80 -9.83 -19.35
CA ASN A 100 7.47 -10.21 -18.00
C ASN A 100 6.82 -9.03 -17.27
N SER A 101 5.98 -9.33 -16.29
CA SER A 101 5.28 -8.30 -15.52
C SER A 101 5.13 -8.65 -14.04
N GLY A 102 4.85 -7.63 -13.27
CA GLY A 102 4.70 -7.73 -11.82
C GLY A 102 3.88 -6.60 -11.24
N VAL A 103 3.46 -6.79 -9.99
CA VAL A 103 2.71 -5.79 -9.23
C VAL A 103 3.66 -4.66 -8.85
N ARG A 104 3.32 -3.44 -9.24
CA ARG A 104 4.02 -2.21 -8.87
C ARG A 104 3.81 -1.91 -7.39
N ILE A 105 4.85 -1.56 -6.65
CA ILE A 105 4.69 -0.91 -5.34
C ILE A 105 4.40 0.58 -5.58
N ASN A 106 3.12 0.95 -5.61
CA ASN A 106 2.66 2.34 -5.68
C ASN A 106 2.40 2.91 -4.26
N ASP A 107 2.05 4.19 -4.16
CA ASP A 107 1.81 4.84 -2.86
C ASP A 107 0.67 4.20 -2.05
N LEU A 108 -0.39 3.72 -2.71
CA LEU A 108 -1.51 3.06 -2.04
C LEU A 108 -1.08 1.73 -1.42
N LYS A 109 -0.34 0.91 -2.18
CA LYS A 109 0.21 -0.36 -1.70
C LYS A 109 1.25 -0.13 -0.60
N LEU A 110 2.05 0.93 -0.69
CA LEU A 110 2.96 1.32 0.39
C LEU A 110 2.18 1.67 1.68
N ASP A 111 1.06 2.37 1.60
CA ASP A 111 0.19 2.62 2.76
C ASP A 111 -0.32 1.31 3.37
N TYR A 112 -0.75 0.36 2.54
CA TYR A 112 -1.25 -0.94 3.00
C TYR A 112 -0.17 -1.79 3.66
N ILE A 113 1.01 -1.90 3.04
CA ILE A 113 2.18 -2.58 3.62
C ILE A 113 2.50 -1.98 4.98
N ASN A 114 2.60 -0.64 5.05
CA ASN A 114 2.87 0.09 6.27
C ASN A 114 1.78 -0.14 7.34
N TYR A 115 0.51 -0.19 6.96
CA TYR A 115 -0.58 -0.52 7.88
C TYR A 115 -0.40 -1.91 8.50
N TRP A 116 -0.14 -2.93 7.68
CA TRP A 116 0.01 -4.32 8.13
C TRP A 116 1.22 -4.53 9.05
N ILE A 117 2.27 -3.72 8.92
CA ILE A 117 3.43 -3.74 9.82
C ILE A 117 3.35 -2.72 10.97
N GLY A 118 2.21 -2.04 11.15
CA GLY A 118 1.98 -1.10 12.25
C GLY A 118 2.66 0.28 12.10
N LYS A 119 3.11 0.64 10.90
CA LYS A 119 3.76 1.94 10.58
C LYS A 119 2.80 2.87 9.83
N TYR A 120 1.66 3.19 10.43
CA TYR A 120 0.56 3.89 9.75
C TYR A 120 0.97 5.19 9.05
N ARG A 121 0.95 5.20 7.71
CA ARG A 121 1.27 6.37 6.88
C ARG A 121 0.06 7.29 6.78
N SER A 122 0.23 8.53 7.24
CA SER A 122 -0.78 9.59 7.17
C SER A 122 -0.49 10.57 6.05
N HIS A 123 -1.54 11.14 5.48
CA HIS A 123 -1.44 12.15 4.43
C HIS A 123 -2.11 13.45 4.85
N PRO A 124 -1.45 14.62 4.71
CA PRO A 124 -2.07 15.91 4.98
C PRO A 124 -3.34 16.12 4.16
N TYR A 125 -4.38 16.66 4.79
CA TYR A 125 -5.65 16.96 4.14
C TYR A 125 -6.15 18.38 4.44
N ASN A 126 -6.16 18.77 5.72
CA ASN A 126 -6.50 20.10 6.22
C ASN A 126 -7.75 20.76 5.57
N LYS A 127 -8.88 20.04 5.55
CA LYS A 127 -10.15 20.60 5.05
C LYS A 127 -11.22 20.68 6.13
N LYS A 128 -12.09 21.69 6.04
CA LYS A 128 -13.34 21.73 6.81
C LYS A 128 -14.32 20.73 6.24
N VAL A 129 -14.94 19.94 7.11
CA VAL A 129 -15.83 18.84 6.72
C VAL A 129 -17.04 18.74 7.65
N LYS A 130 -18.11 18.11 7.17
CA LYS A 130 -19.29 17.75 7.96
C LYS A 130 -19.50 16.24 7.93
N VAL A 131 -19.98 15.69 9.03
CA VAL A 131 -20.50 14.31 9.08
C VAL A 131 -21.91 14.31 8.51
N ILE A 132 -22.15 13.53 7.46
CA ILE A 132 -23.42 13.54 6.71
C ILE A 132 -24.40 12.47 7.17
N LYS A 133 -23.92 11.39 7.80
CA LYS A 133 -24.79 10.33 8.31
C LYS A 133 -25.33 10.66 9.70
N SER A 134 -26.61 10.38 9.92
CA SER A 134 -27.26 10.47 11.23
C SER A 134 -26.81 9.35 12.18
N LYS A 135 -26.54 8.16 11.64
CA LYS A 135 -25.87 7.04 12.32
C LYS A 135 -24.51 6.82 11.66
N TYR A 136 -23.44 7.19 12.32
CA TYR A 136 -22.07 6.99 11.84
C TYR A 136 -21.32 6.05 12.78
N ILE A 137 -20.29 5.39 12.26
CA ILE A 137 -19.30 4.67 13.05
C ILE A 137 -18.01 5.47 12.96
N TYR A 138 -17.34 5.63 14.08
CA TYR A 138 -16.02 6.23 14.12
C TYR A 138 -15.12 5.44 15.05
N TRP A 139 -13.82 5.54 14.80
CA TRP A 139 -12.81 4.71 15.45
C TRP A 139 -11.90 5.55 16.33
N LYS A 140 -11.56 5.02 17.50
CA LYS A 140 -10.66 5.60 18.50
C LYS A 140 -9.21 5.14 18.33
N ASN A 141 -8.92 4.36 17.30
CA ASN A 141 -7.60 3.93 16.92
C ASN A 141 -7.54 3.67 15.42
N ILE A 142 -6.34 3.75 14.84
CA ILE A 142 -6.16 3.71 13.38
C ILE A 142 -6.27 2.28 12.82
N GLU A 143 -6.15 1.28 13.68
CA GLU A 143 -6.34 -0.15 13.37
C GLU A 143 -7.82 -0.51 13.15
N ILE A 144 -8.73 0.43 13.37
CA ILE A 144 -10.17 0.26 13.10
C ILE A 144 -10.73 -0.91 13.93
N THR A 145 -10.30 -1.04 15.19
CA THR A 145 -10.76 -2.09 16.12
C THR A 145 -11.54 -1.56 17.31
N LYS A 146 -11.28 -0.32 17.75
CA LYS A 146 -11.95 0.32 18.88
C LYS A 146 -12.95 1.37 18.41
N LYS A 147 -14.24 1.04 18.45
CA LYS A 147 -15.32 1.99 18.14
C LYS A 147 -15.42 3.05 19.25
N GLY A 148 -15.82 4.26 18.89
CA GLY A 148 -16.14 5.30 19.86
C GLY A 148 -17.63 5.36 20.23
N ASP A 149 -17.94 5.99 21.36
CA ASP A 149 -19.33 6.16 21.82
C ASP A 149 -20.03 7.33 21.12
N ASN A 150 -21.27 7.11 20.66
CA ASN A 150 -22.03 8.02 19.78
C ASN A 150 -22.55 9.32 20.45
N LYS A 151 -21.95 9.79 21.55
CA LYS A 151 -22.50 10.90 22.34
C LYS A 151 -21.92 12.29 22.04
N LEU A 152 -20.82 12.39 21.28
CA LEU A 152 -20.05 13.64 21.15
C LEU A 152 -20.03 14.28 19.76
N ILE A 153 -20.49 13.58 18.72
CA ILE A 153 -20.39 14.07 17.33
C ILE A 153 -21.79 14.42 16.84
N LYS A 154 -21.95 15.68 16.45
CA LYS A 154 -23.21 16.18 15.89
C LYS A 154 -23.15 16.13 14.37
N LYS A 155 -24.21 15.59 13.75
CA LYS A 155 -24.46 15.70 12.30
C LYS A 155 -24.45 17.17 11.90
N ASP A 156 -23.97 17.47 10.69
CA ASP A 156 -23.93 18.81 10.09
C ASP A 156 -23.08 19.87 10.82
N LYS A 157 -22.54 19.54 12.00
CA LYS A 157 -21.48 20.32 12.64
C LYS A 157 -20.20 20.25 11.81
N ALA A 158 -19.53 21.39 11.66
CA ALA A 158 -18.25 21.47 10.99
C ALA A 158 -17.11 20.96 11.89
N TYR A 159 -16.22 20.17 11.29
CA TYR A 159 -14.97 19.67 11.87
C TYR A 159 -13.82 19.99 10.92
N THR A 160 -12.60 19.78 11.36
CA THR A 160 -11.40 19.86 10.52
C THR A 160 -10.85 18.45 10.33
N ALA A 161 -10.85 17.95 9.09
CA ALA A 161 -10.13 16.75 8.71
C ALA A 161 -8.67 17.13 8.43
N LYS A 162 -7.77 16.84 9.38
CA LYS A 162 -6.35 17.23 9.26
C LYS A 162 -5.55 16.24 8.41
N LEU A 163 -5.78 14.96 8.63
CA LEU A 163 -5.04 13.86 8.00
C LEU A 163 -6.03 12.86 7.40
N TYR A 164 -5.58 12.13 6.38
CA TYR A 164 -6.23 10.92 5.90
C TYR A 164 -5.30 9.72 5.88
N TYR A 165 -5.88 8.53 5.93
CA TYR A 165 -5.19 7.24 5.89
C TYR A 165 -5.92 6.34 4.89
N ASN A 166 -5.17 5.69 4.01
CA ASN A 166 -5.69 4.61 3.19
C ASN A 166 -5.54 3.30 3.98
N ILE A 167 -6.63 2.56 4.17
CA ILE A 167 -6.66 1.36 5.01
C ILE A 167 -6.90 0.14 4.10
N PRO A 168 -6.25 -1.02 4.35
CA PRO A 168 -6.39 -2.22 3.52
C PRO A 168 -7.82 -2.77 3.38
N ASN A 169 -8.78 -2.27 4.16
CA ASN A 169 -10.21 -2.55 3.96
C ASN A 169 -10.81 -1.82 2.73
N GLY A 170 -9.99 -1.13 1.93
CA GLY A 170 -10.38 -0.42 0.72
C GLY A 170 -10.97 0.97 0.97
N TYR A 171 -10.99 1.45 2.21
CA TYR A 171 -11.54 2.75 2.56
C TYR A 171 -10.47 3.74 3.01
N LYS A 172 -10.78 5.02 2.81
CA LYS A 172 -10.04 6.13 3.36
C LYS A 172 -10.69 6.58 4.67
N TYR A 173 -9.87 6.89 5.67
CA TYR A 173 -10.33 7.42 6.95
C TYR A 173 -9.70 8.77 7.25
N TYR A 174 -10.52 9.73 7.67
CA TYR A 174 -10.09 11.06 8.07
C TYR A 174 -9.92 11.16 9.59
N SER A 175 -8.83 11.77 10.03
CA SER A 175 -8.64 12.17 11.44
C SER A 175 -9.32 13.52 11.67
N LEU A 176 -10.44 13.51 12.38
CA LEU A 176 -11.27 14.70 12.60
C LEU A 176 -10.95 15.39 13.92
N TYR A 177 -11.01 16.72 13.88
CA TYR A 177 -10.79 17.61 15.01
C TYR A 177 -11.95 18.59 15.11
N ASP A 178 -12.39 18.90 16.33
CA ASP A 178 -13.37 19.96 16.55
C ASP A 178 -12.76 21.37 16.45
N GLU A 179 -13.59 22.39 16.67
CA GLU A 179 -13.18 23.81 16.65
C GLU A 179 -12.18 24.19 17.74
N LYS A 180 -12.14 23.43 18.85
CA LYS A 180 -11.18 23.58 19.94
C LYS A 180 -9.92 22.73 19.72
N ASN A 181 -9.73 22.23 18.50
CA ASN A 181 -8.61 21.38 18.11
C ASN A 181 -8.52 20.06 18.90
N ARG A 182 -9.64 19.58 19.47
CA ARG A 182 -9.70 18.29 20.15
C ARG A 182 -9.91 17.19 19.12
N TRP A 183 -9.14 16.11 19.24
CA TRP A 183 -9.27 14.97 18.36
C TRP A 183 -10.56 14.19 18.64
N MET A 184 -11.33 13.95 17.59
CA MET A 184 -12.65 13.32 17.69
C MET A 184 -12.60 11.82 17.39
N GLY A 185 -11.77 11.43 16.42
CA GLY A 185 -11.65 10.05 15.96
C GLY A 185 -11.34 9.95 14.47
N TYR A 186 -11.30 8.70 13.99
CA TYR A 186 -11.20 8.37 12.57
C TYR A 186 -12.58 8.08 11.97
N PHE A 187 -12.88 8.73 10.86
CA PHE A 187 -14.18 8.63 10.18
C PHE A 187 -13.98 8.17 8.75
N ASN A 188 -14.80 7.22 8.30
CA ASN A 188 -14.78 6.76 6.92
C ASN A 188 -15.08 7.94 5.99
N SER A 189 -14.31 8.11 4.92
CA SER A 189 -14.48 9.21 3.97
C SER A 189 -15.88 9.26 3.35
N ASN A 190 -16.56 8.12 3.23
CA ASN A 190 -17.91 8.02 2.69
C ASN A 190 -18.98 8.61 3.63
N ASP A 191 -18.64 8.84 4.90
CA ASP A 191 -19.53 9.42 5.90
C ASP A 191 -19.31 10.93 6.07
N ILE A 192 -18.39 11.51 5.27
CA ILE A 192 -17.89 12.86 5.41
C ILE A 192 -18.05 13.64 4.10
N LYS A 193 -18.43 14.92 4.19
CA LYS A 193 -18.50 15.85 3.06
C LYS A 193 -17.65 17.09 3.33
N VAL A 194 -16.87 17.52 2.34
CA VAL A 194 -16.13 18.79 2.39
C VAL A 194 -17.10 19.96 2.39
N VAL A 195 -16.89 20.90 3.30
CA VAL A 195 -17.59 22.19 3.31
C VAL A 195 -16.88 23.09 2.33
N LYS A 196 -17.62 23.59 1.32
CA LYS A 196 -17.14 24.64 0.44
C LYS A 196 -17.23 25.99 1.14
#